data_AF-A0A7Y9W9U2-F1
#
_entry.id   AF-A0A7Y9W9U2-F1
#
_cell.length_a   1.000
_cell.length_b   1.000
_cell.length_c   1.000
_cell.angle_alpha   90.00
_cell.angle_beta   90.00
_cell.angle_gamma   90.00
#
_symmetry.space_group_name_H-M   'P 1'
#
loop_
_entity.id
_entity.type
_entity.pdbx_description
1 polymer ?
#
loop_
_entity_poly.entity_id
_entity_poly.type
_entity_poly.pdbx_seq_one_letter_code
_entity_poly.pdbx_strand_id
1 'polypeptide(L)'
;MLLGVGALIASRAGFDRVFDAVTGGMPWARVALFLVLGVVGLYCAQRSGLQLAAHGLRHPLVVAFGIGLLVALYVAFVDLVVFRRLLPSTYVAYFSGLTLTTRLIYFMMRAFNENIFYRLFFMSAVLWVLGLVWRDSQGRLPNAAYWFAIILAQAVPMLINEAPFYPPHLTPVFLLYVVVRFILAGVLWGFLYWRYGFVTAETAHVGTHIFLQPIMGFVLGAG
;
A
#
# COMPACT_ATOMS: atom_id res chain seq x y z
N MET A 1 -12.85 -1.79 -14.83
CA MET A 1 -12.62 -0.37 -14.50
C MET A 1 -11.31 -0.16 -13.72
N LEU A 2 -11.12 -0.78 -12.53
CA LEU A 2 -9.90 -0.61 -11.70
C LEU A 2 -8.58 -0.85 -12.44
N LEU A 3 -8.46 -1.98 -13.16
CA LEU A 3 -7.23 -2.29 -13.91
C LEU A 3 -6.95 -1.29 -15.04
N GLY A 4 -7.98 -0.72 -15.66
CA GLY A 4 -7.82 0.30 -16.71
C GLY A 4 -7.28 1.61 -16.15
N VAL A 5 -7.81 2.05 -14.99
CA VAL A 5 -7.30 3.23 -14.28
C VAL A 5 -5.86 3.01 -13.83
N GLY A 6 -5.55 1.85 -13.23
CA GLY A 6 -4.20 1.55 -12.78
C GLY A 6 -3.19 1.42 -13.92
N ALA A 7 -3.59 0.83 -15.05
CA ALA A 7 -2.78 0.80 -16.26
C ALA A 7 -2.51 2.21 -16.81
N LEU A 8 -3.51 3.09 -16.83
CA LEU A 8 -3.32 4.49 -17.23
C LEU A 8 -2.30 5.18 -16.31
N ILE A 9 -2.40 4.98 -14.99
CA ILE A 9 -1.42 5.51 -14.03
C ILE A 9 -0.03 4.94 -14.32
N ALA A 10 0.09 3.62 -14.48
CA ALA A 10 1.35 2.92 -14.75
C ALA A 10 2.01 3.37 -16.07
N SER A 11 1.22 3.81 -17.05
CA SER A 11 1.73 4.37 -18.30
C SER A 11 2.46 5.71 -18.11
N ARG A 12 2.10 6.47 -17.07
CA ARG A 12 2.63 7.81 -16.80
C ARG A 12 3.76 7.81 -15.79
N ALA A 13 3.69 6.92 -14.81
CA ALA A 13 4.69 6.82 -13.75
C ALA A 13 4.84 5.37 -13.28
N GLY A 14 6.09 4.99 -13.00
CA GLY A 14 6.35 3.86 -12.12
C GLY A 14 5.80 4.12 -10.72
N PHE A 15 5.37 3.07 -10.03
CA PHE A 15 4.96 3.18 -8.63
C PHE A 15 6.05 2.68 -7.67
N ASP A 16 6.93 1.76 -8.10
CA ASP A 16 8.12 1.35 -7.36
C ASP A 16 9.31 1.04 -8.28
N ARG A 17 10.52 0.93 -7.68
CA ARG A 17 11.76 0.82 -8.44
C ARG A 17 11.98 -0.54 -9.07
N VAL A 18 11.55 -1.61 -8.41
CA VAL A 18 11.65 -2.96 -8.98
C VAL A 18 10.77 -3.07 -10.21
N PHE A 19 9.55 -2.57 -10.13
CA PHE A 19 8.64 -2.51 -11.26
C PHE A 19 9.23 -1.71 -12.42
N ASP A 20 9.86 -0.57 -12.13
CA ASP A 20 10.54 0.24 -13.14
C ASP A 20 11.76 -0.45 -13.75
N ALA A 21 12.56 -1.14 -12.93
CA ALA A 21 13.72 -1.89 -13.39
C ALA A 21 13.29 -3.06 -14.30
N VAL A 22 12.28 -3.83 -13.90
CA VAL A 22 11.75 -4.97 -14.67
C VAL A 22 11.16 -4.52 -16.00
N THR A 23 10.55 -3.34 -16.05
CA THR A 23 9.92 -2.79 -17.26
C THR A 23 10.87 -1.98 -18.12
N GLY A 24 12.14 -1.82 -17.71
CA GLY A 24 13.11 -0.94 -18.38
C GLY A 24 12.65 0.52 -18.46
N GLY A 25 11.75 0.95 -17.55
CA GLY A 25 11.10 2.26 -17.57
C GLY A 25 10.14 2.49 -18.74
N MET A 26 9.87 1.50 -19.59
CA MET A 26 9.05 1.65 -20.79
C MET A 26 7.56 1.71 -20.44
N PRO A 27 6.81 2.77 -20.82
CA PRO A 27 5.39 2.93 -20.48
C PRO A 27 4.50 1.76 -20.87
N TRP A 28 4.68 1.20 -22.07
CA TRP A 28 3.87 0.09 -22.56
C TRP A 28 4.20 -1.22 -21.82
N ALA A 29 5.47 -1.43 -21.43
CA ALA A 29 5.88 -2.60 -20.66
C ALA A 29 5.29 -2.53 -19.24
N ARG A 30 5.27 -1.34 -18.62
CA ARG A 30 4.57 -1.09 -17.35
C ARG A 30 3.10 -1.42 -17.46
N VAL A 31 2.41 -0.93 -18.49
CA VAL A 31 0.99 -1.22 -18.72
C VAL A 31 0.76 -2.73 -18.86
N ALA A 32 1.54 -3.39 -19.71
CA ALA A 32 1.41 -4.84 -19.95
C ALA A 32 1.61 -5.65 -18.66
N LEU A 33 2.72 -5.40 -17.94
CA LEU A 33 3.01 -6.08 -16.69
C LEU A 33 1.94 -5.80 -15.64
N PHE A 34 1.49 -4.56 -15.49
CA PHE A 34 0.44 -4.19 -14.54
C PHE A 34 -0.86 -4.95 -14.81
N LEU A 35 -1.28 -5.03 -16.07
CA LEU A 35 -2.48 -5.76 -16.46
C LEU A 35 -2.34 -7.26 -16.19
N VAL A 36 -1.19 -7.86 -16.53
CA VAL A 36 -0.92 -9.28 -16.26
C VAL A 36 -1.01 -9.57 -14.77
N LEU A 37 -0.28 -8.80 -13.95
CA LEU A 37 -0.27 -9.00 -12.50
C LEU A 37 -1.64 -8.74 -11.87
N GLY A 38 -2.36 -7.73 -12.34
CA GLY A 38 -3.74 -7.47 -11.92
C GLY A 38 -4.69 -8.63 -12.23
N VAL A 39 -4.60 -9.21 -13.43
CA VAL A 39 -5.42 -10.38 -13.83
C VAL A 39 -5.05 -11.62 -13.02
N VAL A 40 -3.75 -11.88 -12.81
CA VAL A 40 -3.29 -12.97 -11.93
C VAL A 40 -3.80 -12.76 -10.50
N GLY A 41 -3.74 -11.54 -10.00
CA GLY A 41 -4.28 -11.17 -8.69
C GLY A 41 -5.77 -11.44 -8.56
N LEU A 42 -6.56 -11.04 -9.56
CA LEU A 42 -8.00 -11.34 -9.63
C LEU A 42 -8.27 -12.85 -9.60
N TYR A 43 -7.53 -13.61 -10.40
CA TYR A 43 -7.64 -15.06 -10.45
C TYR A 43 -7.35 -15.69 -9.07
N CYS A 44 -6.24 -15.33 -8.44
CA CYS A 44 -5.85 -15.84 -7.13
C CYS A 44 -6.83 -15.42 -6.02
N ALA A 45 -7.36 -14.19 -6.09
CA ALA A 45 -8.35 -13.67 -5.14
C ALA A 45 -9.63 -14.51 -5.18
N GLN A 46 -10.16 -14.77 -6.37
CA GLN A 46 -11.35 -15.60 -6.58
C GLN A 46 -11.14 -17.03 -6.03
N ARG A 47 -9.98 -17.64 -6.31
CA ARG A 47 -9.64 -18.99 -5.83
C ARG A 47 -9.46 -19.08 -4.31
N SER A 48 -9.16 -17.96 -3.66
CA SER A 48 -8.93 -17.89 -2.21
C SER A 48 -10.13 -17.34 -1.43
N GLY A 49 -11.22 -17.00 -2.12
CA GLY A 49 -12.43 -16.44 -1.49
C GLY A 49 -12.32 -14.97 -1.06
N LEU A 50 -11.29 -14.25 -1.54
CA LEU A 50 -11.17 -12.81 -1.32
C LEU A 50 -12.17 -12.07 -2.21
N GLN A 51 -12.81 -11.03 -1.65
CA GLN A 51 -13.83 -10.26 -2.35
C GLN A 51 -13.29 -8.91 -2.79
N LEU A 52 -13.66 -8.49 -4.00
CA LEU A 52 -13.30 -7.16 -4.49
C LEU A 52 -14.25 -6.08 -3.99
N ALA A 53 -15.55 -6.34 -4.07
CA ALA A 53 -16.57 -5.40 -3.63
C ALA A 53 -16.53 -5.22 -2.11
N ALA A 54 -16.90 -4.02 -1.66
CA ALA A 54 -17.05 -3.76 -0.23
C ALA A 54 -18.18 -4.63 0.36
N HIS A 55 -17.94 -5.23 1.52
CA HIS A 55 -18.94 -6.05 2.21
C HIS A 55 -18.80 -5.96 3.73
N GLY A 56 -19.82 -6.42 4.46
CA GLY A 56 -19.80 -6.50 5.93
C GLY A 56 -19.87 -5.16 6.68
N LEU A 57 -19.94 -4.04 5.96
CA LEU A 57 -20.07 -2.69 6.52
C LEU A 57 -21.38 -2.04 6.07
N ARG A 58 -22.08 -1.37 7.00
CA ARG A 58 -23.29 -0.60 6.67
C ARG A 58 -22.99 0.64 5.82
N HIS A 59 -21.88 1.32 6.12
CA HIS A 59 -21.44 2.53 5.41
C HIS A 59 -19.96 2.40 5.01
N PRO A 60 -19.64 1.59 3.97
CA PRO A 60 -18.26 1.24 3.64
C PRO A 60 -17.39 2.46 3.33
N LEU A 61 -17.92 3.48 2.65
CA LEU A 61 -17.18 4.70 2.34
C LEU A 61 -16.86 5.52 3.58
N VAL A 62 -17.85 5.77 4.45
CA VAL A 62 -17.66 6.55 5.68
C VAL A 62 -16.62 5.88 6.59
N VAL A 63 -16.73 4.56 6.75
CA VAL A 63 -15.77 3.77 7.52
C VAL A 63 -14.38 3.84 6.88
N ALA A 64 -14.26 3.69 5.56
CA ALA A 64 -12.98 3.77 4.87
C ALA A 64 -12.31 5.14 5.04
N PHE A 65 -13.06 6.25 4.89
CA PHE A 65 -12.52 7.60 5.14
C PHE A 65 -12.17 7.83 6.60
N GLY A 66 -12.98 7.34 7.54
CA GLY A 66 -12.67 7.40 8.97
C GLY A 66 -11.37 6.67 9.30
N ILE A 67 -11.17 5.46 8.76
CA ILE A 67 -9.91 4.72 8.91
C ILE A 67 -8.76 5.47 8.24
N GLY A 68 -8.96 6.03 7.04
CA GLY A 68 -7.95 6.82 6.35
C GLY A 68 -7.49 8.03 7.15
N LEU A 69 -8.42 8.75 7.81
CA LEU A 69 -8.10 9.84 8.72
C LEU A 69 -7.29 9.34 9.93
N LEU A 70 -7.71 8.24 10.56
CA LEU A 70 -6.99 7.67 11.70
C LEU A 70 -5.56 7.25 11.33
N VAL A 71 -5.38 6.64 10.16
CA VAL A 71 -4.03 6.29 9.67
C VAL A 71 -3.23 7.53 9.34
N ALA A 72 -3.83 8.57 8.76
CA ALA A 72 -3.13 9.82 8.51
C ALA A 72 -2.61 10.46 9.80
N LEU A 73 -3.44 10.50 10.85
CA LEU A 73 -3.05 10.99 12.17
C LEU A 73 -1.96 10.11 12.79
N TYR A 74 -2.09 8.79 12.69
CA TYR A 74 -1.07 7.84 13.14
C TYR A 74 0.27 8.06 12.45
N VAL A 75 0.29 8.12 11.12
CA VAL A 75 1.49 8.31 10.30
C VAL A 75 2.13 9.67 10.58
N ALA A 76 1.32 10.73 10.71
CA ALA A 76 1.79 12.06 11.09
C ALA A 76 2.39 12.07 12.50
N PHE A 77 1.78 11.40 13.47
CA PHE A 77 2.33 11.28 14.82
C PHE A 77 3.68 10.54 14.84
N VAL A 78 3.77 9.43 14.12
CA VAL A 78 5.00 8.64 13.98
C VAL A 78 6.13 9.51 13.39
N ASP A 79 5.85 10.29 12.35
CA ASP A 79 6.85 11.13 11.70
C ASP A 79 7.22 12.39 12.46
N LEU A 80 6.21 13.11 12.95
CA LEU A 80 6.38 14.47 13.45
C LEU A 80 6.74 14.49 14.93
N VAL A 81 6.39 13.42 15.67
CA VAL A 81 6.61 13.32 17.11
C VAL A 81 7.64 12.25 17.44
N VAL A 82 7.42 11.00 17.02
CA VAL A 82 8.24 9.88 17.47
C VAL A 82 9.60 9.84 16.77
N PHE A 83 9.61 9.99 15.44
CA PHE A 83 10.81 9.80 14.61
C PHE A 83 11.24 11.06 13.85
N ARG A 84 10.84 12.25 14.32
CA ARG A 84 11.14 13.52 13.66
C ARG A 84 12.60 13.71 13.28
N ARG A 85 13.51 13.25 14.15
CA ARG A 85 14.97 13.36 13.99
C ARG A 85 15.55 12.37 12.97
N LEU A 86 14.79 11.35 12.57
CA LEU A 86 15.20 10.38 11.54
C LEU A 86 14.75 10.77 10.13
N LEU A 87 13.87 11.77 10.00
CA LEU A 87 13.40 12.20 8.69
C LEU A 87 14.53 12.88 7.91
N PRO A 88 14.87 12.40 6.70
CA PRO A 88 15.88 13.04 5.85
C PRO A 88 15.52 14.49 5.55
N SER A 89 16.51 15.37 5.43
CA SER A 89 16.29 16.77 5.05
C SER A 89 15.60 16.91 3.69
N THR A 90 15.89 16.00 2.75
CA THR A 90 15.23 15.90 1.45
C THR A 90 13.74 15.57 1.57
N TYR A 91 13.36 14.75 2.56
CA TYR A 91 11.96 14.43 2.84
C TYR A 91 11.21 15.64 3.38
N VAL A 92 11.84 16.44 4.25
CA VAL A 92 11.25 17.68 4.77
C VAL A 92 11.12 18.72 3.66
N ALA A 93 12.17 18.93 2.87
CA ALA A 93 12.20 19.88 1.76
C ALA A 93 11.18 19.55 0.66
N TYR A 94 10.79 18.29 0.52
CA TYR A 94 9.71 17.88 -0.38
C TYR A 94 8.38 18.58 -0.06
N PHE A 95 8.07 18.84 1.22
CA PHE A 95 6.81 19.46 1.64
C PHE A 95 6.79 20.98 1.50
N SER A 96 7.96 21.64 1.51
CA SER A 96 8.08 23.07 1.20
C SER A 96 8.21 23.34 -0.30
N GLY A 97 8.82 22.43 -1.07
CA GLY A 97 9.10 22.63 -2.49
C GLY A 97 7.97 22.29 -3.47
N LEU A 98 6.98 21.50 -3.06
CA LEU A 98 5.88 21.06 -3.94
C LEU A 98 4.52 21.54 -3.46
N THR A 99 3.63 21.88 -4.40
CA THR A 99 2.26 22.28 -4.07
C THR A 99 1.45 21.11 -3.48
N LEU A 100 0.46 21.42 -2.65
CA LEU A 100 -0.45 20.41 -2.09
C LEU A 100 -1.10 19.54 -3.19
N THR A 101 -1.55 20.16 -4.28
CA THR A 101 -2.17 19.47 -5.41
C THR A 101 -1.22 18.45 -6.05
N THR A 102 0.04 18.82 -6.27
CA THR A 102 1.06 17.91 -6.82
C THR A 102 1.28 16.71 -5.90
N ARG A 103 1.39 16.93 -4.58
CA ARG A 103 1.57 15.86 -3.61
C ARG A 103 0.36 14.93 -3.55
N LEU A 104 -0.85 15.47 -3.53
CA LEU A 104 -2.09 14.68 -3.55
C LEU A 104 -2.17 13.79 -4.78
N ILE A 105 -1.96 14.34 -5.97
CA ILE A 105 -1.99 13.57 -7.23
C ILE A 105 -0.96 12.44 -7.17
N TYR A 106 0.29 12.76 -6.82
CA TYR A 106 1.37 11.78 -6.77
C TYR A 106 1.07 10.64 -5.80
N PHE A 107 0.78 10.96 -4.53
CA PHE A 107 0.61 9.92 -3.51
C PHE A 107 -0.69 9.13 -3.67
N MET A 108 -1.79 9.75 -4.11
CA MET A 108 -3.04 9.02 -4.36
C MET A 108 -2.92 8.06 -5.54
N MET A 109 -2.30 8.48 -6.65
CA MET A 109 -2.06 7.61 -7.80
C MET A 109 -1.11 6.46 -7.46
N ARG A 110 -0.05 6.77 -6.69
CA ARG A 110 0.90 5.77 -6.21
C ARG A 110 0.22 4.75 -5.29
N ALA A 111 -0.51 5.20 -4.27
CA ALA A 111 -1.24 4.32 -3.35
C ALA A 111 -2.23 3.40 -4.07
N PHE A 112 -2.88 3.91 -5.12
CA PHE A 112 -3.79 3.13 -5.95
C PHE A 112 -3.10 1.94 -6.62
N ASN A 113 -1.97 2.20 -7.28
CA ASN A 113 -1.20 1.15 -7.94
C ASN A 113 -0.52 0.20 -6.95
N GLU A 114 -0.02 0.70 -5.83
CA GLU A 114 0.57 -0.11 -4.77
C GLU A 114 -0.41 -1.15 -4.23
N ASN A 115 -1.68 -0.80 -4.05
CA ASN A 115 -2.67 -1.78 -3.59
C ASN A 115 -3.00 -2.83 -4.65
N ILE A 116 -3.06 -2.45 -5.93
CA ILE A 116 -3.25 -3.45 -6.99
C ILE A 116 -2.08 -4.43 -7.01
N PHE A 117 -0.84 -3.95 -6.84
CA PHE A 117 0.32 -4.83 -6.86
C PHE A 117 0.49 -5.62 -5.55
N TYR A 118 0.50 -4.95 -4.40
CA TYR A 118 0.79 -5.59 -3.11
C TYR A 118 -0.41 -6.40 -2.60
N ARG A 119 -1.65 -5.90 -2.76
CA ARG A 119 -2.84 -6.52 -2.16
C ARG A 119 -3.56 -7.39 -3.16
N LEU A 120 -4.00 -6.80 -4.28
CA LEU A 120 -4.75 -7.59 -5.25
C LEU A 120 -3.89 -8.70 -5.85
N PHE A 121 -2.67 -8.39 -6.29
CA PHE A 121 -1.75 -9.39 -6.83
C PHE A 121 -1.04 -10.19 -5.74
N PHE A 122 -0.08 -9.59 -5.04
CA PHE A 122 0.89 -10.35 -4.26
C PHE A 122 0.27 -11.06 -3.04
N MET A 123 -0.54 -10.37 -2.23
CA MET A 123 -1.26 -11.00 -1.12
C MET A 123 -2.18 -12.14 -1.60
N SER A 124 -2.97 -11.91 -2.66
CA SER A 124 -3.87 -12.95 -3.19
C SER A 124 -3.09 -14.15 -3.75
N ALA A 125 -1.96 -13.92 -4.43
CA ALA A 125 -1.11 -14.99 -4.96
C ALA A 125 -0.49 -15.83 -3.84
N VAL A 126 0.06 -15.19 -2.80
CA VAL A 126 0.59 -15.88 -1.62
C VAL A 126 -0.50 -16.70 -0.96
N LEU A 127 -1.67 -16.09 -0.71
CA LEU A 127 -2.79 -16.78 -0.07
C LEU A 127 -3.28 -17.97 -0.90
N TRP A 128 -3.33 -17.83 -2.22
CA TRP A 128 -3.71 -18.91 -3.12
C TRP A 128 -2.73 -20.08 -3.05
N VAL A 129 -1.41 -19.80 -3.11
CA VAL A 129 -0.36 -20.82 -2.98
C VAL A 129 -0.44 -21.52 -1.62
N LEU A 130 -0.62 -20.77 -0.52
CA LEU A 130 -0.84 -21.37 0.79
C LEU A 130 -2.08 -22.27 0.77
N GLY A 131 -3.15 -21.87 0.09
CA GLY A 131 -4.37 -22.65 -0.05
C GLY A 131 -4.22 -23.93 -0.88
N LEU A 132 -3.08 -24.15 -1.56
CA LEU A 132 -2.78 -25.42 -2.21
C LEU A 132 -2.27 -26.48 -1.22
N VAL A 133 -1.64 -26.06 -0.12
CA VAL A 133 -0.93 -26.96 0.82
C VAL A 133 -1.41 -26.85 2.26
N TRP A 134 -2.12 -25.77 2.61
CA TRP A 134 -2.53 -25.44 3.97
C TRP A 134 -4.04 -25.20 4.03
N ARG A 135 -4.77 -26.24 4.43
CA ARG A 135 -6.21 -26.20 4.67
C ARG A 135 -6.53 -26.80 6.04
N ASP A 136 -7.58 -26.29 6.68
CA ASP A 136 -8.12 -26.85 7.91
C ASP A 136 -8.87 -28.18 7.66
N SER A 137 -9.34 -28.82 8.73
CA SER A 137 -10.10 -30.07 8.63
C SER A 137 -11.41 -29.96 7.85
N GLN A 138 -11.89 -28.73 7.59
CA GLN A 138 -13.08 -28.42 6.79
C GLN A 138 -12.72 -28.00 5.36
N GLY A 139 -11.45 -28.14 4.95
CA GLY A 139 -10.97 -27.77 3.62
C GLY A 139 -10.86 -26.26 3.39
N ARG A 140 -10.93 -25.42 4.42
CA ARG A 140 -10.87 -23.96 4.33
C ARG A 140 -9.46 -23.45 4.63
N LEU A 141 -9.15 -22.26 4.12
CA LEU A 141 -7.93 -21.54 4.50
C LEU A 141 -8.02 -21.10 5.98
N PRO A 142 -7.05 -21.47 6.84
CA PRO A 142 -7.04 -21.02 8.22
C PRO A 142 -6.67 -19.53 8.31
N ASN A 143 -7.15 -18.85 9.37
CA ASN A 143 -6.87 -17.42 9.60
C ASN A 143 -5.35 -17.08 9.60
N ALA A 144 -4.51 -18.01 10.04
CA ALA A 144 -3.06 -17.84 10.03
C ALA A 144 -2.50 -17.65 8.62
N ALA A 145 -3.06 -18.31 7.60
CA ALA A 145 -2.64 -18.16 6.21
C ALA A 145 -2.94 -16.74 5.69
N TYR A 146 -4.08 -16.16 6.07
CA TYR A 146 -4.42 -14.77 5.75
C TYR A 146 -3.44 -13.78 6.39
N TRP A 147 -3.17 -13.92 7.69
CA TRP A 147 -2.20 -13.07 8.36
C TRP A 147 -0.80 -13.18 7.78
N PHE A 148 -0.36 -14.39 7.45
CA PHE A 148 0.93 -14.62 6.82
C PHE A 148 1.00 -13.92 5.44
N ALA A 149 -0.03 -14.07 4.61
CA ALA A 149 -0.11 -13.40 3.32
C ALA A 149 -0.13 -11.86 3.46
N ILE A 150 -0.87 -11.32 4.43
CA ILE A 150 -0.91 -9.87 4.72
C ILE A 150 0.46 -9.34 5.13
N ILE A 151 1.13 -10.02 6.06
CA ILE A 151 2.44 -9.60 6.58
C ILE A 151 3.49 -9.68 5.48
N LEU A 152 3.54 -10.77 4.71
CA LEU A 152 4.49 -10.88 3.59
C LEU A 152 4.22 -9.83 2.52
N ALA A 153 2.95 -9.61 2.17
CA ALA A 153 2.56 -8.65 1.14
C ALA A 153 2.92 -7.21 1.49
N GLN A 154 3.11 -6.92 2.77
CA GLN A 154 3.60 -5.62 3.21
C GLN A 154 5.12 -5.60 3.44
N ALA A 155 5.66 -6.60 4.13
CA ALA A 155 7.07 -6.60 4.54
C ALA A 155 8.01 -6.74 3.33
N VAL A 156 7.71 -7.64 2.39
CA VAL A 156 8.62 -7.90 1.26
C VAL A 156 8.76 -6.68 0.35
N PRO A 157 7.67 -6.05 -0.14
CA PRO A 157 7.84 -4.86 -0.99
C PRO A 157 8.48 -3.69 -0.24
N MET A 158 8.17 -3.51 1.05
CA MET A 158 8.76 -2.44 1.87
C MET A 158 10.27 -2.64 2.05
N LEU A 159 10.73 -3.86 2.34
CA LEU A 159 12.15 -4.17 2.49
C LEU A 159 12.92 -4.06 1.17
N ILE A 160 12.29 -4.34 0.04
CA ILE A 160 12.92 -4.27 -1.28
C ILE A 160 12.93 -2.84 -1.84
N ASN A 161 11.80 -2.13 -1.77
CA ASN A 161 11.62 -0.86 -2.46
C ASN A 161 11.92 0.39 -1.62
N GLU A 162 11.80 0.31 -0.29
CA GLU A 162 11.90 1.49 0.58
C GLU A 162 13.10 1.43 1.53
N ALA A 163 13.37 0.27 2.14
CA ALA A 163 14.48 0.13 3.10
C ALA A 163 15.88 0.48 2.54
N PRO A 164 16.23 0.18 1.27
CA PRO A 164 17.55 0.53 0.72
C PRO A 164 17.81 2.04 0.57
N PHE A 165 16.79 2.90 0.70
CA PHE A 165 16.90 4.33 0.40
C PHE A 165 16.99 5.25 1.61
N TYR A 166 17.22 4.67 2.78
CA TYR A 166 17.65 5.41 3.97
C TYR A 166 19.10 5.08 4.34
N PRO A 167 20.08 5.30 3.44
CA PRO A 167 21.47 5.10 3.77
C PRO A 167 21.95 6.14 4.81
N PRO A 168 22.93 5.79 5.67
CA PRO A 168 23.68 4.53 5.74
C PRO A 168 23.34 3.67 6.97
N HIS A 169 22.07 3.62 7.41
CA HIS A 169 21.75 3.11 8.75
C HIS A 169 20.58 2.13 8.76
N LEU A 170 20.81 0.89 8.31
CA LEU A 170 20.04 -0.27 8.79
C LEU A 170 20.35 -0.48 10.29
N THR A 171 19.93 0.47 11.11
CA THR A 171 20.01 0.42 12.56
C THR A 171 18.72 -0.19 13.11
N PRO A 172 18.75 -0.78 14.31
CA PRO A 172 17.54 -1.27 14.96
C PRO A 172 16.44 -0.20 15.05
N VAL A 173 16.82 1.06 15.30
CA VAL A 173 15.88 2.19 15.38
C VAL A 173 15.25 2.50 14.02
N PHE A 174 16.04 2.46 12.94
CA PHE A 174 15.50 2.67 11.59
C PHE A 174 14.57 1.52 11.17
N LEU A 175 14.93 0.27 11.47
CA LEU A 175 14.05 -0.88 11.23
C LEU A 175 12.75 -0.78 12.03
N LEU A 176 12.82 -0.30 13.28
CA LEU A 176 11.63 0.00 14.07
C LEU A 176 10.77 1.07 13.40
N TYR A 177 11.37 2.16 12.92
CA TYR A 177 10.65 3.17 12.13
C TYR A 177 9.97 2.56 10.90
N VAL A 178 10.66 1.70 10.15
CA VAL A 178 10.09 1.03 8.96
C VAL A 178 8.87 0.18 9.34
N VAL A 179 9.01 -0.61 10.42
CA VAL A 179 7.93 -1.48 10.91
C VAL A 179 6.73 -0.64 11.34
N VAL A 180 6.94 0.35 12.21
CA VAL A 180 5.89 1.18 12.79
C VAL A 180 5.22 1.99 11.68
N ARG A 181 5.97 2.77 10.91
CA ARG A 181 5.40 3.68 9.92
C ARG A 181 4.71 2.93 8.79
N PHE A 182 5.40 1.96 8.20
CA PHE A 182 4.95 1.39 6.94
C PHE A 182 4.35 0.00 7.10
N ILE A 183 4.99 -0.90 7.86
CA ILE A 183 4.51 -2.28 7.94
C ILE A 183 3.16 -2.34 8.66
N LEU A 184 3.00 -1.67 9.80
CA LEU A 184 1.72 -1.69 10.54
C LEU A 184 0.58 -1.06 9.74
N ALA A 185 0.80 0.10 9.11
CA ALA A 185 -0.19 0.72 8.23
C ALA A 185 -0.57 -0.19 7.06
N GLY A 186 0.43 -0.85 6.45
CA GLY A 186 0.18 -1.74 5.33
C GLY A 186 -0.49 -3.06 5.70
N VAL A 187 -0.24 -3.59 6.90
CA VAL A 187 -0.96 -4.74 7.47
C VAL A 187 -2.44 -4.41 7.63
N LEU A 188 -2.78 -3.19 8.06
CA LEU A 188 -4.17 -2.74 8.14
C LEU A 188 -4.86 -2.79 6.77
N TRP A 189 -4.21 -2.33 5.70
CA TRP A 189 -4.78 -2.42 4.34
C TRP A 189 -5.06 -3.86 3.92
N GLY A 190 -4.15 -4.79 4.22
CA GLY A 190 -4.37 -6.22 3.96
C GLY A 190 -5.51 -6.81 4.80
N PHE A 191 -5.62 -6.41 6.07
CA PHE A 191 -6.73 -6.79 6.93
C PHE A 191 -8.08 -6.28 6.40
N LEU A 192 -8.15 -5.02 5.97
CA LEU A 192 -9.37 -4.47 5.36
C LEU A 192 -9.76 -5.21 4.09
N TYR A 193 -8.79 -5.56 3.25
CA TYR A 193 -9.04 -6.35 2.05
C TYR A 193 -9.62 -7.72 2.41
N TRP A 194 -9.00 -8.41 3.36
CA TRP A 194 -9.49 -9.71 3.82
C TRP A 194 -10.90 -9.64 4.41
N ARG A 195 -11.21 -8.63 5.23
CA ARG A 195 -12.43 -8.62 6.03
C ARG A 195 -13.60 -7.83 5.45
N TYR A 196 -13.31 -6.84 4.61
CA TYR A 196 -14.31 -5.91 4.09
C TYR A 196 -14.17 -5.65 2.58
N GLY A 197 -13.27 -6.38 1.89
CA GLY A 197 -13.10 -6.34 0.45
C GLY A 197 -12.10 -5.30 -0.06
N PHE A 198 -11.62 -5.51 -1.29
CA PHE A 198 -10.54 -4.73 -1.89
C PHE A 198 -10.88 -3.24 -1.97
N VAL A 199 -12.10 -2.90 -2.41
CA VAL A 199 -12.55 -1.51 -2.57
C VAL A 199 -12.52 -0.75 -1.23
N THR A 200 -12.80 -1.42 -0.10
CA THR A 200 -12.73 -0.79 1.23
C THR A 200 -11.27 -0.46 1.59
N ALA A 201 -10.35 -1.40 1.39
CA ALA A 201 -8.92 -1.18 1.63
C ALA A 201 -8.35 -0.08 0.71
N GLU A 202 -8.76 -0.11 -0.56
CA GLU A 202 -8.37 0.85 -1.59
C GLU A 202 -8.80 2.27 -1.23
N THR A 203 -10.08 2.43 -0.89
CA THR A 203 -10.66 3.72 -0.50
C THR A 203 -9.99 4.26 0.77
N ALA A 204 -9.72 3.41 1.76
CA ALA A 204 -9.08 3.82 3.01
C ALA A 204 -7.62 4.26 2.78
N HIS A 205 -6.86 3.49 2.00
CA HIS A 205 -5.45 3.79 1.74
C HIS A 205 -5.31 5.06 0.88
N VAL A 206 -5.98 5.14 -0.27
CA VAL A 206 -5.96 6.35 -1.11
C VAL A 206 -6.52 7.54 -0.34
N GLY A 207 -7.60 7.34 0.42
CA GLY A 207 -8.22 8.37 1.26
C GLY A 207 -7.33 8.90 2.38
N THR A 208 -6.37 8.10 2.87
CA THR A 208 -5.38 8.54 3.87
C THR A 208 -4.63 9.78 3.39
N HIS A 209 -4.31 9.87 2.10
CA HIS A 209 -3.53 10.99 1.56
C HIS A 209 -4.32 12.30 1.49
N ILE A 210 -5.64 12.26 1.42
CA ILE A 210 -6.48 13.47 1.50
C ILE A 210 -6.25 14.21 2.82
N PHE A 211 -5.98 13.48 3.90
CA PHE A 211 -5.71 14.04 5.22
C PHE A 211 -4.21 14.22 5.50
N LEU A 212 -3.40 13.23 5.13
CA LEU A 212 -1.97 13.23 5.44
C LEU A 212 -1.21 14.34 4.71
N GLN A 213 -1.50 14.58 3.42
CA GLN A 213 -0.73 15.56 2.64
C GLN A 213 -0.93 17.02 3.09
N PRO A 214 -2.14 17.44 3.50
CA PRO A 214 -2.34 18.71 4.20
C PRO A 214 -1.61 18.79 5.55
N ILE A 215 -1.75 17.77 6.40
CA ILE A 215 -1.11 17.76 7.74
C ILE A 215 0.40 17.92 7.61
N MET A 216 1.03 17.08 6.79
CA MET A 216 2.49 17.13 6.59
C MET A 216 2.93 18.44 5.93
N GLY A 217 2.15 18.95 4.98
CA GLY A 217 2.41 20.24 4.34
C GLY A 217 2.36 21.41 5.32
N PHE A 218 1.38 21.42 6.23
CA PHE A 218 1.24 22.48 7.24
C PHE A 218 2.39 22.46 8.23
N VAL A 219 2.81 21.28 8.70
CA VAL A 219 3.85 21.16 9.75
C VAL A 219 5.28 21.24 9.20
N LEU A 220 5.53 20.65 8.02
CA LEU A 220 6.87 20.56 7.43
C LEU A 220 7.13 21.60 6.33
N GLY A 221 6.07 22.12 5.70
CA GLY A 221 6.17 23.10 4.61
C GLY A 221 6.12 24.55 5.08
N ALA A 222 5.81 24.82 6.35
CA ALA A 222 5.93 26.14 6.94
C ALA A 222 7.40 26.44 7.27
N GLY A 223 8.13 26.88 6.25
CA GLY A 223 9.50 27.38 6.31
C GLY A 223 9.76 28.27 5.11
#